data_AF-A0AAW4U554-F1
#
_entry.id   AF-A0AAW4U554-F1
#
_cell.length_a   1.000
_cell.length_b   1.000
_cell.length_c   1.000
_cell.angle_alpha   90.00
_cell.angle_beta   90.00
_cell.angle_gamma   90.00
#
_symmetry.space_group_name_H-M   'P 1'
#
loop_
_entity.id
_entity.type
_entity.pdbx_description
1 polymer ?
#
loop_
_entity_poly.entity_id
_entity_poly.type
_entity_poly.pdbx_seq_one_letter_code
_entity_poly.pdbx_strand_id
1 'polypeptide(L)'
;MMSEELINKVINKIRVIAPKIDIDDEQIKEYIELYSDFVSEKYFGKFYEKALAFFIAHYITLDNIANNENGALDSSIIAGKVISEKEGDLSRTYAQNNMENESILNKTYYGIRYLDLQKMCKPLGIMRKKP
;
A
#
# COMPACT_ATOMS: atom_id res chain seq x y z
N MET A 1 7.60 21.12 -9.04
CA MET A 1 8.66 20.20 -8.59
C MET A 1 8.65 20.22 -7.07
N MET A 2 8.57 19.06 -6.41
CA MET A 2 8.63 18.97 -4.95
C MET A 2 9.95 19.54 -4.45
N SER A 3 9.97 20.15 -3.26
CA SER A 3 11.22 20.67 -2.69
C SER A 3 12.14 19.52 -2.28
N GLU A 4 13.46 19.69 -2.46
CA GLU A 4 14.46 18.68 -2.07
C GLU A 4 14.39 18.34 -0.57
N GLU A 5 14.08 19.34 0.26
CA GLU A 5 13.88 19.15 1.70
C GLU A 5 12.75 18.16 2.00
N LEU A 6 11.64 18.26 1.27
CA LEU A 6 10.48 17.39 1.44
C LEU A 6 10.78 15.95 1.01
N ILE A 7 11.49 15.79 -0.10
CA ILE A 7 11.94 14.48 -0.60
C ILE A 7 12.79 13.79 0.48
N ASN A 8 13.79 14.48 1.03
CA ASN A 8 14.65 13.93 2.08
C ASN A 8 13.87 13.57 3.35
N LYS A 9 12.88 14.37 3.74
CA LYS A 9 11.99 14.05 4.87
C LYS A 9 11.17 12.78 4.61
N VAL A 10 10.69 12.57 3.39
CA VAL A 10 9.92 11.38 3.01
C VAL A 10 10.81 10.15 2.99
N ILE A 11 12.01 10.23 2.39
CA ILE A 11 13.01 9.14 2.40
C ILE A 11 13.31 8.69 3.84
N ASN A 12 13.62 9.64 4.73
CA ASN A 12 13.88 9.35 6.14
C ASN A 12 12.70 8.64 6.82
N LYS A 13 11.46 9.04 6.53
CA LYS A 13 10.27 8.36 7.08
C LYS A 13 10.12 6.94 6.52
N ILE A 14 10.38 6.73 5.24
CA ILE A 14 10.33 5.40 4.63
C ILE A 14 11.34 4.48 5.33
N ARG A 15 12.58 4.93 5.55
CA ARG A 15 13.61 4.15 6.27
C ARG A 15 13.20 3.80 7.70
N VAL A 16 12.48 4.68 8.39
CA VAL A 16 11.95 4.42 9.75
C VAL A 16 10.76 3.44 9.73
N ILE A 17 9.84 3.62 8.78
CA ILE A 17 8.58 2.84 8.71
C ILE A 17 8.85 1.43 8.17
N ALA A 18 9.77 1.31 7.22
CA ALA A 18 10.03 0.10 6.46
C ALA A 18 11.55 -0.20 6.40
N PRO A 19 12.21 -0.48 7.53
CA PRO A 19 13.65 -0.68 7.58
C PRO A 19 14.15 -1.92 6.82
N LYS A 20 13.23 -2.83 6.44
CA LYS A 20 13.53 -4.05 5.68
C LYS A 20 13.53 -3.84 4.16
N ILE A 21 13.12 -2.67 3.68
CA ILE A 21 13.16 -2.35 2.25
C ILE A 21 14.61 -2.02 1.89
N ASP A 22 15.22 -2.92 1.12
CA ASP A 22 16.60 -2.81 0.64
C ASP A 22 16.62 -2.22 -0.77
N ILE A 23 16.28 -0.93 -0.86
CA ILE A 23 16.28 -0.12 -2.08
C ILE A 23 17.14 1.11 -1.83
N ASP A 24 17.81 1.64 -2.84
CA ASP A 24 18.65 2.83 -2.69
C ASP A 24 17.84 4.14 -2.60
N ASP A 25 18.43 5.19 -2.01
CA ASP A 25 17.77 6.49 -1.86
C ASP A 25 17.45 7.15 -3.22
N GLU A 26 18.28 6.93 -4.26
CA GLU A 26 18.00 7.41 -5.62
C GLU A 26 16.74 6.75 -6.20
N GLN A 27 16.61 5.43 -6.03
CA GLN A 27 15.42 4.71 -6.45
C GLN A 27 14.18 5.18 -5.69
N ILE A 28 14.29 5.37 -4.36
CA ILE A 28 13.17 5.92 -3.56
C ILE A 28 12.76 7.30 -4.09
N LYS A 29 13.70 8.14 -4.52
CA LYS A 29 13.40 9.44 -5.12
C LYS A 29 12.60 9.30 -6.42
N GLU A 30 12.94 8.36 -7.28
CA GLU A 30 12.16 8.06 -8.49
C GLU A 30 10.72 7.63 -8.14
N TYR A 31 10.56 6.77 -7.13
CA TYR A 31 9.23 6.40 -6.61
C TYR A 31 8.47 7.62 -6.07
N ILE A 32 9.14 8.55 -5.36
CA ILE A 32 8.52 9.78 -4.88
C ILE A 32 8.01 10.61 -6.05
N GLU A 33 8.83 10.82 -7.08
CA GLU A 33 8.46 11.61 -8.26
C GLU A 33 7.32 10.97 -9.06
N LEU A 34 7.29 9.63 -9.16
CA LEU A 34 6.25 8.92 -9.88
C LEU A 34 4.91 8.93 -9.14
N TYR A 35 4.94 8.80 -7.81
CA TYR A 35 3.74 8.59 -7.00
C TYR A 35 3.24 9.84 -6.26
N SER A 36 3.96 10.96 -6.28
CA SER A 36 3.57 12.19 -5.59
C SER A 36 2.19 12.70 -6.00
N ASP A 37 1.85 12.56 -7.28
CA ASP A 37 0.60 13.08 -7.86
C ASP A 37 -0.64 12.28 -7.43
N PHE A 38 -0.43 11.04 -6.96
CA PHE A 38 -1.50 10.18 -6.44
C PHE A 38 -1.90 10.52 -5.01
N VAL A 39 -1.08 11.31 -4.31
CA VAL A 39 -1.33 11.70 -2.92
C VAL A 39 -1.63 13.20 -2.87
N SER A 40 -2.85 13.56 -2.51
CA SER A 40 -3.24 14.97 -2.44
C SER A 40 -2.74 15.64 -1.15
N GLU A 41 -1.81 16.58 -1.29
CA GLU A 41 -1.32 17.39 -0.16
C GLU A 41 -2.47 18.14 0.54
N LYS A 42 -3.42 18.68 -0.22
CA LYS A 42 -4.61 19.37 0.32
C LYS A 42 -5.48 18.47 1.20
N TYR A 43 -5.56 17.19 0.86
CA TYR A 43 -6.36 16.22 1.61
C TYR A 43 -5.66 15.78 2.90
N PHE A 44 -4.37 15.47 2.82
CA PHE A 44 -3.61 14.95 3.97
C PHE A 44 -3.07 16.04 4.90
N GLY A 45 -2.88 17.27 4.39
CA GLY A 45 -2.35 18.41 5.14
C GLY A 45 -1.07 18.05 5.89
N LYS A 46 -1.10 18.19 7.22
CA LYS A 46 0.04 17.85 8.11
C LYS A 46 0.51 16.39 8.05
N PHE A 47 -0.32 15.48 7.53
CA PHE A 47 0.01 14.07 7.38
C PHE A 47 0.55 13.73 5.99
N TYR A 48 0.71 14.71 5.09
CA TYR A 48 1.11 14.48 3.71
C TYR A 48 2.41 13.66 3.60
N GLU A 49 3.47 14.08 4.29
CA GLU A 49 4.76 13.37 4.27
C GLU A 49 4.63 11.91 4.72
N LYS A 50 3.78 11.67 5.73
CA LYS A 50 3.56 10.32 6.29
C LYS A 50 2.71 9.47 5.34
N ALA A 51 1.70 10.07 4.73
CA ALA A 51 0.84 9.42 3.77
C ALA A 51 1.64 9.00 2.53
N LEU A 52 2.48 9.91 2.01
CA LEU A 52 3.35 9.64 0.88
C LEU A 52 4.36 8.53 1.20
N ALA A 53 4.98 8.55 2.39
CA ALA A 53 5.89 7.48 2.81
C ALA A 53 5.21 6.10 2.87
N PHE A 54 4.00 6.00 3.43
CA PHE A 54 3.25 4.73 3.47
C PHE A 54 2.82 4.27 2.08
N PHE A 55 2.43 5.21 1.21
CA PHE A 55 2.03 4.91 -0.15
C PHE A 55 3.19 4.38 -0.99
N ILE A 56 4.35 5.02 -0.90
CA ILE A 56 5.55 4.55 -1.61
C ILE A 56 6.04 3.22 -1.07
N ALA A 57 6.10 3.06 0.26
CA ALA A 57 6.47 1.78 0.87
C ALA A 57 5.53 0.65 0.43
N HIS A 58 4.24 0.92 0.26
CA HIS A 58 3.28 -0.04 -0.28
C HIS A 58 3.65 -0.51 -1.68
N TYR A 59 3.87 0.41 -2.62
CA TYR A 59 4.20 0.06 -4.00
C TYR A 59 5.55 -0.64 -4.12
N ILE A 60 6.58 -0.15 -3.42
CA ILE A 60 7.87 -0.82 -3.34
C ILE A 60 7.71 -2.26 -2.85
N THR A 61 6.92 -2.49 -1.80
CA THR A 61 6.72 -3.85 -1.30
C THR A 61 5.92 -4.72 -2.25
N LEU A 62 4.95 -4.16 -2.97
CA LEU A 62 4.23 -4.90 -4.01
C LEU A 62 5.14 -5.27 -5.18
N ASP A 63 5.98 -4.34 -5.63
CA ASP A 63 6.94 -4.60 -6.72
C ASP A 63 7.97 -5.64 -6.28
N ASN A 64 8.46 -5.57 -5.04
CA ASN A 64 9.34 -6.60 -4.50
C ASN A 64 8.66 -7.96 -4.40
N ILE A 65 7.37 -8.02 -4.06
CA ILE A 65 6.61 -9.28 -4.09
C ILE A 65 6.51 -9.80 -5.53
N ALA A 66 6.14 -8.95 -6.48
CA ALA A 66 5.94 -9.33 -7.88
C ALA A 66 7.25 -9.73 -8.60
N ASN A 67 8.38 -9.10 -8.27
CA ASN A 67 9.67 -9.34 -8.93
C ASN A 67 10.53 -10.41 -8.26
N ASN A 68 10.23 -10.82 -7.02
CA ASN A 68 10.97 -11.87 -6.30
C ASN A 68 10.43 -13.29 -6.64
N GLU A 69 9.58 -13.41 -7.65
CA GLU A 69 8.97 -14.67 -8.05
C GLU A 69 9.92 -15.54 -8.89
N ASN A 70 10.83 -16.22 -8.20
CA ASN A 70 11.09 -17.62 -8.51
C ASN A 70 9.84 -18.46 -8.16
N GLY A 71 8.78 -18.32 -8.97
CA GLY A 71 7.93 -19.42 -9.44
C GLY A 71 6.82 -20.04 -8.59
N ALA A 72 6.53 -19.69 -7.33
CA ALA A 72 5.50 -20.46 -6.60
C ALA A 72 4.72 -19.80 -5.45
N LEU A 73 4.92 -18.52 -5.14
CA LEU A 73 4.20 -17.91 -4.02
C LEU A 73 3.46 -16.66 -4.49
N ASP A 74 2.15 -16.82 -4.54
CA ASP A 74 1.17 -15.76 -4.33
C ASP A 74 0.42 -15.15 -5.54
N SER A 75 0.04 -16.01 -6.48
CA SER A 75 -1.16 -15.84 -7.32
C SER A 75 -2.40 -15.40 -6.50
N SER A 76 -2.44 -15.68 -5.18
CA SER A 76 -3.53 -15.26 -4.29
C SER A 76 -3.55 -13.75 -3.97
N ILE A 77 -2.38 -13.11 -3.87
CA ILE A 77 -2.17 -11.68 -3.58
C ILE A 77 -2.40 -10.90 -4.86
N ILE A 78 -1.93 -11.34 -6.03
CA ILE A 78 -2.02 -10.55 -7.26
C ILE A 78 -3.33 -10.80 -8.03
N ALA A 79 -3.79 -12.05 -8.16
CA ALA A 79 -4.90 -12.40 -9.05
C ALA A 79 -6.29 -12.37 -8.41
N GLY A 80 -6.38 -12.09 -7.11
CA GLY A 80 -7.58 -12.44 -6.36
C GLY A 80 -7.56 -13.94 -6.09
N LYS A 81 -7.74 -14.28 -4.81
CA LYS A 81 -7.61 -15.61 -4.23
C LYS A 81 -8.07 -16.72 -5.18
N VAL A 82 -7.14 -17.62 -5.55
CA VAL A 82 -7.39 -18.84 -6.34
C VAL A 82 -8.69 -19.51 -5.86
N ILE A 83 -9.66 -19.62 -6.77
CA ILE A 83 -11.06 -19.93 -6.44
C ILE A 83 -11.27 -21.44 -6.21
N SER A 84 -10.37 -22.29 -6.68
CA SER A 84 -10.34 -23.72 -6.39
C SER A 84 -9.07 -24.33 -6.98
N GLU A 85 -8.28 -25.02 -6.17
CA GLU A 85 -7.25 -25.93 -6.65
C GLU A 85 -7.53 -27.31 -6.07
N LYS A 86 -7.75 -28.29 -6.95
CA LYS A 86 -8.09 -29.65 -6.57
C LYS A 86 -6.88 -30.55 -6.75
N GLU A 87 -6.08 -30.69 -5.71
CA GLU A 87 -5.01 -31.69 -5.63
C GLU A 87 -5.46 -32.85 -4.73
N GLY A 88 -6.07 -33.88 -5.32
CA GLY A 88 -6.48 -35.09 -4.62
C GLY A 88 -7.66 -34.92 -3.62
N ASP A 89 -7.62 -35.67 -2.53
CA ASP A 89 -8.71 -35.83 -1.54
C ASP A 89 -8.70 -34.76 -0.42
N LEU A 90 -7.78 -33.79 -0.49
CA LEU A 90 -7.66 -32.74 0.52
C LEU A 90 -8.51 -31.51 0.15
N SER A 91 -9.77 -31.50 0.58
CA SER A 91 -10.65 -30.32 0.41
C SER A 91 -10.36 -29.27 1.48
N ARG A 92 -9.75 -28.15 1.11
CA ARG A 92 -9.63 -26.96 1.97
C ARG A 92 -10.69 -25.93 1.59
N THR A 93 -11.84 -25.94 2.27
CA THR A 93 -12.86 -24.89 2.12
C THR A 93 -12.47 -23.69 2.99
N TYR A 94 -12.00 -22.61 2.36
CA TYR A 94 -11.83 -21.33 3.04
C TYR A 94 -13.10 -20.49 2.88
N ALA A 95 -13.59 -19.94 4.00
CA ALA A 95 -14.83 -19.15 4.05
C ALA A 95 -14.83 -18.04 2.98
N GLN A 96 -15.91 -18.01 2.20
CA GLN A 96 -16.21 -16.99 1.21
C GLN A 96 -16.60 -15.71 1.96
N ASN A 97 -15.61 -14.89 2.29
CA ASN A 97 -15.87 -13.52 2.69
C ASN A 97 -16.37 -12.78 1.44
N ASN A 98 -17.57 -12.20 1.51
CA ASN A 98 -18.19 -11.41 0.45
C ASN A 98 -17.19 -10.33 -0.05
N MET A 99 -16.58 -10.58 -1.20
CA MET A 99 -15.55 -9.74 -1.83
C MET A 99 -16.21 -8.52 -2.46
N GLU A 100 -16.52 -7.51 -1.66
CA GLU A 100 -16.47 -6.13 -2.16
C GLU A 100 -14.99 -5.83 -2.44
N ASN A 101 -14.54 -6.04 -3.70
CA ASN A 101 -13.26 -5.60 -4.27
C ASN A 101 -12.21 -5.15 -3.24
N GLU A 102 -11.46 -6.09 -2.63
CA GLU A 102 -10.41 -5.70 -1.69
C GLU A 102 -9.41 -4.81 -2.44
N SER A 103 -9.39 -3.52 -2.09
CA SER A 103 -8.52 -2.51 -2.70
C SER A 103 -7.07 -3.00 -2.71
N ILE A 104 -6.31 -2.72 -3.77
CA ILE A 104 -4.87 -3.00 -3.87
C ILE A 104 -4.11 -2.57 -2.60
N LEU A 105 -4.55 -1.45 -1.99
CA LEU A 105 -3.99 -0.90 -0.77
C LEU A 105 -4.10 -1.85 0.45
N ASN A 106 -5.05 -2.78 0.46
CA ASN A 106 -5.18 -3.75 1.56
C ASN A 106 -4.14 -4.88 1.51
N LYS A 107 -3.39 -5.02 0.41
CA LYS A 107 -2.46 -6.14 0.21
C LYS A 107 -1.18 -6.06 1.05
N THR A 108 -0.90 -4.90 1.65
CA THR A 108 0.31 -4.72 2.49
C THR A 108 -0.03 -3.95 3.75
N TYR A 109 0.77 -4.15 4.81
CA TYR A 109 0.68 -3.37 6.04
C TYR A 109 0.71 -1.85 5.80
N TYR A 110 1.56 -1.38 4.88
CA TYR A 110 1.74 0.04 4.60
C TYR A 110 0.50 0.66 3.94
N GLY A 111 -0.12 -0.05 2.99
CA GLY A 111 -1.35 0.41 2.36
C GLY A 111 -2.54 0.45 3.32
N ILE A 112 -2.63 -0.49 4.29
CA ILE A 112 -3.61 -0.42 5.37
C ILE A 112 -3.39 0.84 6.24
N ARG A 113 -2.14 1.15 6.59
CA ARG A 113 -1.80 2.38 7.35
C ARG A 113 -2.10 3.66 6.57
N TYR A 114 -1.91 3.64 5.26
CA TYR A 114 -2.32 4.74 4.39
C TYR A 114 -3.84 4.94 4.42
N LEU A 115 -4.64 3.86 4.37
CA LEU A 115 -6.10 3.94 4.50
C LEU A 115 -6.54 4.43 5.88
N ASP A 116 -5.85 4.04 6.95
CA ASP A 116 -6.11 4.57 8.30
C ASP A 116 -5.90 6.09 8.34
N LEU A 117 -4.81 6.59 7.75
CA LEU A 117 -4.57 8.03 7.62
C LEU A 117 -5.65 8.71 6.79
N GLN A 118 -6.07 8.10 5.69
CA GLN A 118 -7.17 8.66 4.89
C GLN A 118 -8.44 8.83 5.72
N LYS A 119 -8.81 7.84 6.54
CA LYS A 119 -9.98 7.91 7.41
C LYS A 119 -9.86 9.01 8.45
N MET A 120 -8.67 9.22 9.01
CA MET A 120 -8.39 10.31 9.97
C MET A 120 -8.48 11.70 9.32
N CYS A 121 -8.08 11.82 8.05
CA CYS A 121 -8.11 13.07 7.30
C CYS A 121 -9.51 13.41 6.73
N LYS A 122 -10.46 12.46 6.69
CA LYS A 122 -11.82 12.76 6.22
C LYS A 122 -12.45 13.81 7.15
N PRO A 123 -13.00 14.91 6.60
CA PRO A 123 -13.71 15.89 7.41
C PRO A 123 -14.90 15.20 8.09
N LEU A 124 -15.07 15.43 9.40
CA LEU A 124 -16.12 14.84 10.24
C LEU A 124 -17.57 15.03 9.70
N GLY A 125 -17.77 15.87 8.69
CA GLY A 125 -19.08 16.16 8.08
C GLY A 125 -19.67 15.09 7.15
N ILE A 126 -18.93 14.01 6.83
CA ILE A 126 -19.43 12.91 5.98
C ILE A 126 -19.55 11.58 6.77
N MET A 127 -19.82 11.66 8.08
CA MET A 127 -20.43 10.51 8.75
C MET A 127 -21.81 10.32 8.13
N ARG A 128 -21.98 9.25 7.34
CA ARG A 128 -23.29 8.75 6.89
C ARG A 128 -24.25 8.88 8.05
N LYS A 129 -25.30 9.70 7.92
CA LYS A 129 -26.49 9.53 8.76
C LYS A 129 -26.85 8.05 8.65
N LYS A 130 -26.77 7.32 9.76
CA LYS A 130 -27.31 5.96 9.81
C LYS A 130 -28.77 6.04 9.32
N PRO A 131 -29.21 5.10 8.48
CA PRO A 131 -30.63 5.00 8.15
C PRO A 131 -31.47 4.81 9.42
#